data_AF-W3XJL4-F1
#
_entry.id   AF-W3XJL4-F1
#
_cell.length_a   1.000
_cell.length_b   1.000
_cell.length_c   1.000
_cell.angle_alpha   90.00
_cell.angle_beta   90.00
_cell.angle_gamma   90.00
#
_symmetry.space_group_name_H-M   'P 1'
#
loop_
_entity.id
_entity.type
_entity.pdbx_description
1 polymer ?
#
loop_
_entity_poly.entity_id
_entity_poly.type
_entity_poly.pdbx_seq_one_letter_code
_entity_poly.pdbx_strand_id
1 'polypeptide(L)'
;MSKSQDEESGPRVLLLATCDTKMEEIAFIHNRLTSIDASIQPILMDIGRTPTTHSLINISQSDILSSSDQTRQLASLPRDEYSSHMIQAATSYVRTLHSNDPLHGVLGIGGSTGSSIIASLAQNAVPIGLPKLLVSTMASGDVGGLVGGVDLTLMYSVTDIAGLHFLSERVLGNAAAAVAGMALACYRADNSAAAAAGTAGRDHHHDGSRLAENKADGRNRNGGRKRIAITMFGVTTPGVDAIRSILTAPPHEAEVVVFHATGSGGRAMEALIRQGEFDAVVDLTTTEIADEVGGGVLSAGPERLLAGAEAGVPMVVSVGACDMINFGPRGTIKAELLEAADRGERRLHIHNPMVTLLRTTRDENKRIADFIVGKLKKARRKDMVKVVIPTEAISMIAGKGGPFEDREADEELFKGIEDGLKGSGIDIIKFDGLGINDEKFAEHVVKVLASINLS
;
A
#
# COMPACT_ATOMS: atom_id res chain seq x y z
N MET A 1 -39.98 25.66 -20.32
CA MET A 1 -38.68 26.34 -20.15
C MET A 1 -37.60 25.26 -20.17
N SER A 2 -36.78 25.29 -21.21
CA SER A 2 -35.64 24.39 -21.41
C SER A 2 -34.67 24.48 -20.23
N LYS A 3 -34.52 23.41 -19.45
CA LYS A 3 -33.34 23.22 -18.60
C LYS A 3 -32.18 22.82 -19.51
N SER A 4 -31.54 23.83 -20.09
CA SER A 4 -30.24 23.71 -20.75
C SER A 4 -29.23 24.40 -19.85
N GLN A 5 -28.55 23.61 -19.03
CA GLN A 5 -27.25 23.88 -18.41
C GLN A 5 -26.87 22.56 -17.74
N ASP A 6 -25.80 21.92 -18.23
CA ASP A 6 -25.11 20.87 -17.50
C ASP A 6 -24.76 21.46 -16.12
N GLU A 7 -25.46 21.04 -15.06
CA GLU A 7 -25.04 21.31 -13.69
C GLU A 7 -23.70 20.57 -13.53
N GLU A 8 -22.58 21.30 -13.62
CA GLU A 8 -21.26 20.77 -13.25
C GLU A 8 -21.38 20.20 -11.83
N SER A 9 -21.36 18.88 -11.71
CA SER A 9 -21.45 18.19 -10.42
C SER A 9 -20.22 18.53 -9.59
N GLY A 10 -20.37 19.25 -8.48
CA GLY A 10 -19.24 19.67 -7.66
C GLY A 10 -18.52 18.52 -6.94
N PRO A 11 -17.46 18.81 -6.17
CA PRO A 11 -16.62 17.79 -5.55
C PRO A 11 -17.40 16.93 -4.55
N ARG A 12 -17.41 15.62 -4.83
CA ARG A 12 -18.03 14.59 -3.97
C ARG A 12 -17.11 14.18 -2.83
N VAL A 13 -17.57 14.33 -1.59
CA VAL A 13 -16.81 13.99 -0.36
C VAL A 13 -17.55 12.92 0.43
N LEU A 14 -16.96 11.73 0.54
CA LEU A 14 -17.52 10.64 1.34
C LEU A 14 -17.27 10.90 2.84
N LEU A 15 -18.34 10.99 3.61
CA LEU A 15 -18.33 11.09 5.06
C LEU A 15 -18.57 9.70 5.68
N LEU A 16 -17.70 9.29 6.60
CA LEU A 16 -17.77 7.99 7.28
C LEU A 16 -17.89 8.17 8.79
N ALA A 17 -18.94 7.61 9.39
CA ALA A 17 -19.11 7.60 10.83
C ALA A 17 -19.96 6.42 11.30
N THR A 18 -19.74 6.00 12.54
CA THR A 18 -20.68 5.14 13.26
C THR A 18 -21.87 6.00 13.72
N CYS A 19 -22.90 6.14 12.89
CA CYS A 19 -23.94 7.15 13.10
C CYS A 19 -24.77 6.90 14.37
N ASP A 20 -24.87 5.64 14.81
CA ASP A 20 -25.52 5.27 16.08
C ASP A 20 -24.93 5.96 17.31
N THR A 21 -23.69 6.43 17.23
CA THR A 21 -23.00 7.12 18.33
C THR A 21 -22.45 8.49 17.97
N LYS A 22 -22.39 8.84 16.68
CA LYS A 22 -21.67 10.03 16.17
C LYS A 22 -22.46 10.84 15.13
N MET A 23 -23.79 10.70 15.13
CA MET A 23 -24.65 11.38 14.17
C MET A 23 -24.54 12.92 14.28
N GLU A 24 -24.48 13.45 15.50
CA GLU A 24 -24.43 14.90 15.72
C GLU A 24 -23.13 15.51 15.15
N GLU A 25 -22.00 14.85 15.43
CA GLU A 25 -20.67 15.30 15.02
C GLU A 25 -20.47 15.22 13.51
N ILE A 26 -20.92 14.14 12.86
CA ILE A 26 -20.79 14.01 11.41
C ILE A 26 -21.78 14.92 10.67
N ALA A 27 -22.96 15.18 11.24
CA ALA A 27 -23.90 16.16 10.72
C ALA A 27 -23.33 17.59 10.78
N PHE A 28 -22.60 17.93 11.86
CA PHE A 28 -21.87 19.19 11.93
C PHE A 28 -20.88 19.31 10.78
N ILE A 29 -20.03 18.30 10.54
CA ILE A 29 -19.07 18.29 9.42
C ILE A 29 -19.79 18.46 8.09
N HIS A 30 -20.86 17.70 7.85
CA HIS A 30 -21.67 17.80 6.63
C HIS A 30 -22.12 19.24 6.35
N ASN A 31 -22.69 19.90 7.37
CA ASN A 31 -23.17 21.28 7.25
C ASN A 31 -22.02 22.28 7.10
N ARG A 32 -20.87 22.03 7.75
CA ARG A 32 -19.67 22.86 7.58
C ARG A 32 -19.12 22.79 6.17
N LEU A 33 -19.08 21.61 5.53
CA LEU A 33 -18.61 21.45 4.15
C LEU A 33 -19.44 22.28 3.17
N THR A 34 -20.76 22.17 3.22
CA THR A 34 -21.69 22.92 2.36
C THR A 34 -21.65 24.43 2.64
N SER A 35 -21.34 24.85 3.87
CA SER A 35 -21.15 26.26 4.23
C SER A 35 -19.82 26.84 3.73
N ILE A 36 -18.78 26.01 3.56
CA ILE A 36 -17.48 26.43 3.02
C ILE A 36 -17.59 26.67 1.51
N ASP A 37 -18.18 25.72 0.80
CA ASP A 37 -18.43 25.82 -0.63
C ASP A 37 -19.70 25.03 -0.97
N ALA A 38 -20.71 25.72 -1.47
CA ALA A 38 -22.02 25.14 -1.79
C ALA A 38 -21.97 24.11 -2.92
N SER A 39 -20.88 24.05 -3.70
CA SER A 39 -20.67 23.01 -4.72
C SER A 39 -20.23 21.67 -4.14
N ILE A 40 -19.68 21.63 -2.91
CA ILE A 40 -19.29 20.37 -2.28
C ILE A 40 -20.53 19.52 -2.06
N GLN A 41 -20.43 18.24 -2.45
CA GLN A 41 -21.47 17.24 -2.28
C GLN A 41 -21.02 16.23 -1.22
N PRO A 42 -21.38 16.41 0.07
CA PRO A 42 -21.10 15.40 1.07
C PRO A 42 -22.02 14.20 0.87
N ILE A 43 -21.46 12.99 1.00
CA ILE A 43 -22.18 11.72 0.94
C ILE A 43 -21.94 11.01 2.25
N LEU A 44 -22.94 10.95 3.12
CA LEU A 44 -22.80 10.27 4.41
C LEU A 44 -23.12 8.78 4.30
N MET A 45 -22.15 7.97 4.70
CA MET A 45 -22.25 6.53 4.81
C MET A 45 -22.19 6.11 6.29
N ASP A 46 -23.26 5.44 6.74
CA ASP A 46 -23.36 4.90 8.09
C ASP A 46 -22.67 3.53 8.20
N ILE A 47 -21.57 3.52 8.94
CA ILE A 47 -20.81 2.30 9.30
C ILE A 47 -21.02 1.94 10.78
N GLY A 48 -22.11 2.43 11.37
CA GLY A 48 -22.54 2.18 12.75
C GLY A 48 -23.09 0.78 12.93
N ARG A 49 -23.07 0.32 14.17
CA ARG A 49 -23.48 -1.04 14.52
C ARG A 49 -24.99 -1.16 14.60
N THR A 50 -25.64 -0.13 15.12
CA THR A 50 -27.09 -0.02 15.23
C THR A 50 -27.62 0.79 14.05
N PRO A 51 -28.64 0.30 13.31
CA PRO A 51 -29.23 1.08 12.23
C PRO A 51 -29.71 2.44 12.73
N THR A 52 -29.28 3.51 12.05
CA THR A 52 -29.65 4.89 12.39
C THR A 52 -30.44 5.51 11.24
N THR A 53 -31.53 6.20 11.56
CA THR A 53 -32.33 6.94 10.57
C THR A 53 -32.08 8.44 10.72
N HIS A 54 -31.58 9.07 9.68
CA HIS A 54 -31.38 10.52 9.62
C HIS A 54 -31.44 10.99 8.16
N SER A 55 -31.99 12.19 7.91
CA SER A 55 -32.17 12.70 6.54
C SER A 55 -30.87 12.94 5.77
N LEU A 56 -29.76 13.12 6.49
CA LEU A 56 -28.42 13.27 5.90
C LEU A 56 -27.76 11.94 5.52
N ILE A 57 -28.25 10.79 5.99
CA ILE A 57 -27.63 9.50 5.65
C ILE A 57 -28.01 9.15 4.20
N ASN A 58 -27.02 9.18 3.31
CA ASN A 58 -27.19 8.82 1.91
C ASN A 58 -27.06 7.31 1.69
N ILE A 59 -26.17 6.68 2.46
CA ILE A 59 -25.87 5.26 2.38
C ILE A 59 -26.01 4.68 3.78
N SER A 60 -27.09 3.93 3.98
CA SER A 60 -27.42 3.30 5.25
C SER A 60 -26.61 2.01 5.46
N GLN A 61 -26.59 1.53 6.70
CA GLN A 61 -26.04 0.21 7.03
C GLN A 61 -26.65 -0.90 6.15
N SER A 62 -27.95 -0.84 5.86
CA SER A 62 -28.65 -1.80 4.99
C SER A 62 -28.26 -1.72 3.52
N ASP A 63 -27.78 -0.57 3.04
CA ASP A 63 -27.30 -0.45 1.65
C ASP A 63 -25.94 -1.13 1.47
N ILE A 64 -25.11 -1.12 2.52
CA ILE A 64 -23.76 -1.68 2.53
C ILE A 64 -23.80 -3.21 2.67
N LEU A 65 -24.67 -3.70 3.55
CA LEU A 65 -24.70 -5.09 3.97
C LEU A 65 -25.57 -5.95 3.06
N SER A 66 -25.11 -7.16 2.74
CA SER A 66 -25.91 -8.13 1.98
C SER A 66 -27.13 -8.63 2.77
N SER A 67 -28.12 -9.20 2.10
CA SER A 67 -29.29 -9.82 2.77
C SER A 67 -28.88 -10.91 3.77
N SER A 68 -27.82 -11.68 3.48
CA SER A 68 -27.25 -12.66 4.42
C SER A 68 -26.62 -12.02 5.67
N ASP A 69 -26.02 -10.84 5.53
CA ASP A 69 -25.46 -10.10 6.68
C ASP A 69 -26.56 -9.46 7.51
N GLN A 70 -27.62 -8.97 6.86
CA GLN A 70 -28.80 -8.40 7.52
C GLN A 70 -29.59 -9.45 8.31
N THR A 71 -29.58 -10.72 7.86
CA THR A 71 -30.16 -11.84 8.64
C THR A 71 -29.33 -12.22 9.86
N ARG A 72 -28.05 -11.84 9.92
CA ARG A 72 -27.26 -11.94 11.15
C ARG A 72 -27.68 -10.78 12.05
N GLN A 73 -27.86 -11.06 13.34
CA GLN A 73 -28.01 -9.99 14.33
C GLN A 73 -26.65 -9.29 14.50
N LEU A 74 -26.23 -8.45 13.56
CA LEU A 74 -24.94 -7.73 13.63
C LEU A 74 -24.80 -6.91 14.92
N ALA A 75 -25.94 -6.44 15.44
CA ALA A 75 -26.04 -5.77 16.74
C ALA A 75 -25.64 -6.66 17.93
N SER A 76 -25.58 -7.99 17.79
CA SER A 76 -25.18 -8.94 18.84
C SER A 76 -23.78 -9.54 18.66
N LEU A 77 -23.12 -9.32 17.52
CA LEU A 77 -21.76 -9.86 17.27
C LEU A 77 -20.70 -9.25 18.20
N PRO A 78 -19.62 -9.95 18.56
CA PRO A 78 -18.45 -9.30 19.16
C PRO A 78 -17.95 -8.09 18.34
N ARG A 79 -17.29 -7.12 18.99
CA ARG A 79 -16.90 -5.84 18.34
C ARG A 79 -15.93 -6.06 17.17
N ASP A 80 -15.00 -6.98 17.33
CA ASP A 80 -14.01 -7.41 16.34
C ASP A 80 -14.65 -8.12 15.14
N GLU A 81 -15.59 -9.04 15.39
CA GLU A 81 -16.35 -9.71 14.33
C GLU A 81 -17.18 -8.70 13.53
N TYR A 82 -17.89 -7.80 14.21
CA TYR A 82 -18.65 -6.72 13.57
C TYR A 82 -17.74 -5.85 12.69
N SER A 83 -16.60 -5.41 13.22
CA SER A 83 -15.68 -4.53 12.50
C SER A 83 -15.17 -5.22 11.23
N SER A 84 -14.82 -6.51 11.33
CA SER A 84 -14.32 -7.29 10.19
C SER A 84 -15.37 -7.42 9.07
N HIS A 85 -16.63 -7.73 9.42
CA HIS A 85 -17.71 -7.83 8.43
C HIS A 85 -18.00 -6.47 7.78
N MET A 86 -18.08 -5.41 8.59
CA MET A 86 -18.32 -4.06 8.09
C MET A 86 -17.21 -3.59 7.16
N ILE A 87 -15.94 -3.82 7.51
CA ILE A 87 -14.79 -3.48 6.66
C ILE A 87 -14.91 -4.18 5.30
N GLN A 88 -15.19 -5.48 5.28
CA GLN A 88 -15.31 -6.24 4.03
C GLN A 88 -16.42 -5.71 3.13
N ALA A 89 -17.62 -5.53 3.69
CA ALA A 89 -18.79 -5.07 2.95
C ALA A 89 -18.61 -3.62 2.46
N ALA A 90 -18.23 -2.70 3.35
CA ALA A 90 -18.04 -1.29 3.00
C ALA A 90 -16.87 -1.07 2.04
N THR A 91 -15.80 -1.88 2.09
CA THR A 91 -14.70 -1.77 1.12
C THR A 91 -15.20 -2.02 -0.30
N SER A 92 -15.99 -3.08 -0.49
CA SER A 92 -16.54 -3.45 -1.79
C SER A 92 -17.52 -2.38 -2.31
N TYR A 93 -18.34 -1.84 -1.41
CA TYR A 93 -19.28 -0.78 -1.72
C TYR A 93 -18.56 0.51 -2.14
N VAL A 94 -17.60 0.99 -1.34
CA VAL A 94 -16.87 2.24 -1.61
C VAL A 94 -16.07 2.15 -2.92
N ARG A 95 -15.46 0.99 -3.23
CA ARG A 95 -14.80 0.77 -4.53
C ARG A 95 -15.77 0.94 -5.70
N THR A 96 -16.97 0.35 -5.57
CA THR A 96 -18.01 0.45 -6.59
C THR A 96 -18.52 1.88 -6.73
N LEU A 97 -18.75 2.55 -5.59
CA LEU A 97 -19.15 3.96 -5.55
C LEU A 97 -18.15 4.85 -6.28
N HIS A 98 -16.87 4.74 -5.95
CA HIS A 98 -15.79 5.53 -6.56
C HIS A 98 -15.59 5.23 -8.04
N SER A 99 -15.75 3.96 -8.46
CA SER A 99 -15.58 3.56 -9.86
C SER A 99 -16.72 4.06 -10.76
N ASN A 100 -17.94 4.11 -10.23
CA ASN A 100 -19.11 4.59 -10.97
C ASN A 100 -19.14 6.11 -11.07
N ASP A 101 -18.81 6.79 -9.98
CA ASP A 101 -18.77 8.23 -9.88
C ASP A 101 -17.59 8.61 -8.96
N PRO A 102 -16.55 9.26 -9.47
CA PRO A 102 -15.36 9.58 -8.70
C PRO A 102 -15.67 10.35 -7.40
N LEU A 103 -14.99 9.92 -6.35
CA LEU A 103 -14.90 10.67 -5.11
C LEU A 103 -13.72 11.63 -5.25
N HIS A 104 -13.78 12.76 -4.56
CA HIS A 104 -12.71 13.76 -4.51
C HIS A 104 -12.17 13.94 -3.09
N GLY A 105 -12.82 13.34 -2.10
CA GLY A 105 -12.31 13.28 -0.74
C GLY A 105 -13.04 12.26 0.12
N VAL A 106 -12.36 11.79 1.17
CA VAL A 106 -12.92 10.95 2.23
C VAL A 106 -12.61 11.61 3.56
N LEU A 107 -13.63 11.79 4.41
CA LEU A 107 -13.47 12.24 5.78
C LEU A 107 -14.23 11.33 6.72
N GLY A 108 -13.53 10.75 7.69
CA GLY A 108 -14.17 9.97 8.75
C GLY A 108 -13.84 10.46 10.14
N ILE A 109 -14.72 10.12 11.10
CA ILE A 109 -14.52 10.41 12.52
C ILE A 109 -14.70 9.15 13.35
N GLY A 110 -13.86 8.94 14.37
CA GLY A 110 -14.00 7.76 15.21
C GLY A 110 -13.14 7.74 16.47
N GLY A 111 -13.63 6.98 17.46
CA GLY A 111 -12.76 6.43 18.51
C GLY A 111 -11.94 5.26 17.97
N SER A 112 -11.47 4.35 18.82
CA SER A 112 -10.67 3.19 18.39
C SER A 112 -11.35 2.33 17.29
N THR A 113 -12.56 1.80 17.54
CA THR A 113 -13.26 0.93 16.59
C THR A 113 -13.61 1.64 15.27
N GLY A 114 -14.21 2.84 15.35
CA GLY A 114 -14.56 3.62 14.15
C GLY A 114 -13.33 3.98 13.33
N SER A 115 -12.23 4.38 13.99
CA SER A 115 -10.96 4.68 13.33
C SER A 115 -10.39 3.46 12.60
N SER A 116 -10.46 2.28 13.21
CA SER A 116 -9.99 1.04 12.57
C SER A 116 -10.78 0.69 11.30
N ILE A 117 -12.11 0.82 11.34
CA ILE A 117 -12.96 0.57 10.16
C ILE A 117 -12.64 1.60 9.07
N ILE A 118 -12.65 2.90 9.41
CA ILE A 118 -12.41 3.99 8.45
C ILE A 118 -11.01 3.90 7.85
N ALA A 119 -9.98 3.65 8.65
CA ALA A 119 -8.61 3.46 8.19
C ALA A 119 -8.51 2.28 7.21
N SER A 120 -9.16 1.16 7.52
CA SER A 120 -9.20 0.00 6.63
C SER A 120 -9.87 0.33 5.30
N LEU A 121 -10.95 1.11 5.30
CA LEU A 121 -11.58 1.60 4.07
C LEU A 121 -10.67 2.55 3.29
N ALA A 122 -10.00 3.48 3.97
CA ALA A 122 -9.06 4.39 3.35
C ALA A 122 -7.86 3.67 2.69
N GLN A 123 -7.39 2.58 3.31
CA GLN A 123 -6.31 1.75 2.80
C GLN A 123 -6.72 0.87 1.61
N ASN A 124 -7.95 0.35 1.63
CA ASN A 124 -8.35 -0.71 0.70
C ASN A 124 -9.35 -0.26 -0.37
N ALA A 125 -10.14 0.78 -0.14
CA ALA A 125 -11.28 1.11 -0.99
C ALA A 125 -11.06 2.27 -1.96
N VAL A 126 -10.06 3.11 -1.71
CA VAL A 126 -9.78 4.32 -2.49
C VAL A 126 -8.29 4.40 -2.88
N PRO A 127 -7.95 5.02 -4.02
CA PRO A 127 -6.57 5.04 -4.53
C PRO A 127 -5.66 5.96 -3.72
N ILE A 128 -4.34 5.75 -3.80
CA ILE A 128 -3.35 6.69 -3.26
C ILE A 128 -3.44 8.00 -4.06
N GLY A 129 -3.28 9.13 -3.39
CA GLY A 129 -3.45 10.47 -3.98
C GLY A 129 -4.86 11.04 -3.84
N LEU A 130 -5.89 10.20 -3.66
CA LEU A 130 -7.23 10.68 -3.29
C LEU A 130 -7.19 11.27 -1.87
N PRO A 131 -7.64 12.51 -1.63
CA PRO A 131 -7.71 13.09 -0.29
C PRO A 131 -8.45 12.21 0.71
N LYS A 132 -7.77 11.84 1.81
CA LYS A 132 -8.32 10.97 2.85
C LYS A 132 -7.89 11.48 4.23
N LEU A 133 -8.86 11.84 5.06
CA LEU A 133 -8.67 12.43 6.39
C LEU A 133 -9.48 11.64 7.43
N LEU A 134 -8.85 11.31 8.55
CA LEU A 134 -9.51 10.68 9.69
C LEU A 134 -9.27 11.52 10.96
N VAL A 135 -10.35 11.99 11.57
CA VAL A 135 -10.32 12.57 12.92
C VAL A 135 -10.43 11.43 13.93
N SER A 136 -9.38 11.21 14.71
CA SER A 136 -9.28 10.06 15.61
C SER A 136 -8.82 10.44 17.01
N THR A 137 -9.40 9.78 18.01
CA THR A 137 -8.90 9.81 19.40
C THR A 137 -7.56 9.08 19.55
N MET A 138 -7.16 8.28 18.56
CA MET A 138 -5.93 7.49 18.56
C MET A 138 -4.78 8.16 17.79
N ALA A 139 -4.99 9.34 17.21
CA ALA A 139 -4.00 9.97 16.34
C ALA A 139 -2.70 10.40 17.06
N SER A 140 -2.72 10.54 18.39
CA SER A 140 -1.55 10.88 19.21
C SER A 140 -0.93 9.64 19.89
N GLY A 141 -0.88 8.51 19.18
CA GLY A 141 -0.32 7.25 19.65
C GLY A 141 0.43 6.50 18.54
N ASP A 142 0.52 5.17 18.65
CA ASP A 142 0.97 4.34 17.53
C ASP A 142 -0.13 4.27 16.47
N VAL A 143 0.13 4.92 15.34
CA VAL A 143 -0.79 5.05 14.22
C VAL A 143 -0.37 4.23 13.00
N GLY A 144 0.70 3.42 13.11
CA GLY A 144 1.23 2.65 11.99
C GLY A 144 0.18 1.75 11.33
N GLY A 145 -0.67 1.11 12.15
CA GLY A 145 -1.79 0.29 11.67
C GLY A 145 -2.96 1.08 11.06
N LEU A 146 -3.13 2.36 11.42
CA LEU A 146 -4.15 3.22 10.83
C LEU A 146 -3.72 3.77 9.48
N VAL A 147 -2.47 4.22 9.35
CA VAL A 147 -1.94 4.75 8.08
C VAL A 147 -1.65 3.61 7.09
N GLY A 148 -1.08 2.50 7.57
CA GLY A 148 -0.79 1.33 6.75
C GLY A 148 0.27 1.60 5.68
N GLY A 149 -0.13 1.52 4.41
CA GLY A 149 0.70 1.78 3.23
C GLY A 149 0.13 2.85 2.30
N VAL A 150 -0.73 3.73 2.81
CA VAL A 150 -1.38 4.79 2.00
C VAL A 150 -1.16 6.18 2.60
N ASP A 151 -1.58 7.21 1.89
CA ASP A 151 -1.51 8.63 2.23
C ASP A 151 -2.65 9.11 3.15
N LEU A 152 -3.00 8.31 4.18
CA LEU A 152 -4.04 8.69 5.16
C LEU A 152 -3.55 9.82 6.08
N THR A 153 -4.25 10.95 6.05
CA THR A 153 -4.02 12.05 7.00
C THR A 153 -4.79 11.81 8.29
N LEU A 154 -4.12 11.96 9.44
CA LEU A 154 -4.73 11.84 10.76
C LEU A 154 -4.82 13.21 11.44
N MET A 155 -5.99 13.52 12.00
CA MET A 155 -6.19 14.68 12.87
C MET A 155 -6.57 14.20 14.26
N TYR A 156 -5.82 14.62 15.27
CA TYR A 156 -6.16 14.29 16.65
C TYR A 156 -7.43 15.03 17.08
N SER A 157 -8.40 14.29 17.61
CA SER A 157 -9.66 14.86 18.11
C SER A 157 -9.46 15.73 19.36
N VAL A 158 -8.29 15.65 20.02
CA VAL A 158 -7.92 16.31 21.29
C VAL A 158 -8.68 15.77 22.50
N THR A 159 -9.99 15.60 22.37
CA THR A 159 -10.87 14.98 23.37
C THR A 159 -11.54 13.75 22.77
N ASP A 160 -12.25 12.98 23.59
CA ASP A 160 -13.14 11.95 23.05
C ASP A 160 -14.20 12.58 22.11
N ILE A 161 -14.70 11.79 21.15
CA ILE A 161 -15.74 12.19 20.21
C ILE A 161 -17.07 11.66 20.75
N ALA A 162 -17.66 12.48 21.62
CA ALA A 162 -18.88 12.18 22.38
C ALA A 162 -19.71 13.46 22.56
N GLY A 163 -20.35 13.90 21.48
CA GLY A 163 -21.16 15.12 21.41
C GLY A 163 -20.38 16.38 21.02
N LEU A 164 -21.12 17.40 20.60
CA LEU A 164 -20.56 18.70 20.23
C LEU A 164 -20.33 19.61 21.45
N HIS A 165 -19.20 20.29 21.43
CA HIS A 165 -18.82 21.33 22.38
C HIS A 165 -17.83 22.28 21.71
N PHE A 166 -17.54 23.42 22.35
CA PHE A 166 -16.73 24.49 21.75
C PHE A 166 -15.36 24.03 21.20
N LEU A 167 -14.78 22.97 21.75
CA LEU A 167 -13.50 22.42 21.33
C LEU A 167 -13.65 21.42 20.19
N SER A 168 -14.59 20.47 20.29
CA SER A 168 -14.84 19.52 19.20
C SER A 168 -15.32 20.24 17.94
N GLU A 169 -16.19 21.25 18.03
CA GLU A 169 -16.59 22.06 16.87
C GLU A 169 -15.41 22.72 16.15
N ARG A 170 -14.40 23.20 16.89
CA ARG A 170 -13.20 23.79 16.29
C ARG A 170 -12.38 22.74 15.56
N VAL A 171 -12.15 21.59 16.18
CA VAL A 171 -11.36 20.50 15.59
C VAL A 171 -12.07 19.91 14.36
N LEU A 172 -13.36 19.57 14.49
CA LEU A 172 -14.17 19.07 13.38
C LEU A 172 -14.36 20.11 12.27
N GLY A 173 -14.44 21.40 12.62
CA GLY A 173 -14.48 22.50 11.66
C GLY A 173 -13.18 22.63 10.87
N ASN A 174 -12.03 22.48 11.51
CA ASN A 174 -10.73 22.42 10.84
C ASN A 174 -10.63 21.20 9.92
N ALA A 175 -11.13 20.04 10.35
CA ALA A 175 -11.16 18.83 9.53
C ALA A 175 -12.01 19.01 8.27
N ALA A 176 -13.20 19.62 8.41
CA ALA A 176 -14.07 19.96 7.28
C ALA A 176 -13.37 20.93 6.31
N ALA A 177 -12.73 21.99 6.81
CA ALA A 177 -11.99 22.93 5.99
C ALA A 177 -10.80 22.28 5.24
N ALA A 178 -10.08 21.39 5.91
CA ALA A 178 -8.95 20.67 5.33
C ALA A 178 -9.40 19.77 4.17
N VAL A 179 -10.40 18.89 4.40
CA VAL A 179 -10.88 18.00 3.34
C VAL A 179 -11.57 18.77 2.21
N ALA A 180 -12.27 19.86 2.51
CA ALA A 180 -12.87 20.72 1.49
C ALA A 180 -11.81 21.30 0.54
N GLY A 181 -10.73 21.86 1.09
CA GLY A 181 -9.64 22.41 0.28
C GLY A 181 -8.97 21.35 -0.59
N MET A 182 -8.68 20.16 -0.04
CA MET A 182 -8.09 19.06 -0.79
C MET A 182 -9.04 18.54 -1.89
N ALA A 183 -10.34 18.37 -1.59
CA ALA A 183 -11.33 17.85 -2.53
C ALA A 183 -11.61 18.82 -3.68
N LEU A 184 -11.69 20.13 -3.40
CA LEU A 184 -11.82 21.17 -4.43
C LEU A 184 -10.60 21.18 -5.36
N ALA A 185 -9.38 21.02 -4.81
CA ALA A 185 -8.17 20.95 -5.61
C ALA A 185 -8.14 19.68 -6.49
N CYS A 186 -8.51 18.53 -5.93
CA CYS A 186 -8.61 17.27 -6.65
C CYS A 186 -9.59 17.38 -7.83
N TYR A 187 -10.83 17.83 -7.55
CA TYR A 187 -11.87 18.00 -8.57
C TYR A 187 -11.44 18.94 -9.71
N ARG A 188 -10.76 20.05 -9.40
CA ARG A 188 -10.23 20.97 -10.41
C ARG A 188 -9.14 20.34 -11.26
N ALA A 189 -8.26 19.55 -10.65
CA ALA A 189 -7.20 18.83 -11.38
C ALA A 189 -7.80 17.80 -12.35
N ASP A 190 -8.80 17.04 -11.89
CA ASP A 190 -9.51 16.04 -12.71
C ASP A 190 -10.23 16.69 -13.89
N ASN A 191 -10.94 17.79 -13.67
CA ASN A 191 -11.60 18.54 -14.74
C ASN A 191 -10.59 19.16 -15.73
N SER A 192 -9.45 19.65 -15.25
CA SER A 192 -8.39 20.19 -16.11
C SER A 192 -7.77 19.10 -16.98
N ALA A 193 -7.51 17.91 -16.42
CA ALA A 193 -7.00 16.76 -17.14
C ALA A 193 -8.02 16.25 -18.19
N ALA A 194 -9.30 16.19 -17.83
CA ALA A 194 -10.37 15.82 -18.76
C ALA A 194 -10.51 16.81 -19.93
N ALA A 195 -10.41 18.11 -19.66
CA ALA A 195 -10.43 19.15 -20.69
C ALA A 195 -9.25 19.04 -21.66
N ALA A 196 -8.03 18.79 -21.14
CA ALA A 196 -6.84 18.59 -21.95
C ALA A 196 -6.89 17.32 -22.83
N ALA A 197 -7.51 16.25 -22.34
CA ALA A 197 -7.73 15.03 -23.12
C ALA A 197 -8.79 15.23 -24.22
N GLY A 198 -9.84 16.00 -23.95
CA GLY A 198 -10.91 16.32 -24.90
C GLY A 198 -10.47 17.24 -26.06
N THR A 199 -9.48 18.10 -25.85
CA THR A 199 -8.88 18.93 -26.90
C THR A 199 -7.92 18.15 -27.79
N ALA A 200 -7.10 17.25 -27.23
CA ALA A 200 -6.20 16.40 -28.00
C ALA A 200 -6.94 15.41 -28.94
N GLY A 201 -8.17 15.03 -28.61
CA GLY A 201 -9.01 14.17 -29.46
C GLY A 201 -9.69 14.87 -30.65
N ARG A 202 -9.60 16.20 -30.77
CA ARG A 202 -10.21 16.97 -31.87
C ARG A 202 -9.27 17.26 -33.05
N ASP A 203 -7.96 17.02 -32.90
CA ASP A 203 -6.96 17.27 -33.95
C ASP A 203 -6.71 16.07 -34.89
N HIS A 204 -7.48 14.98 -34.78
CA HIS A 204 -7.46 13.86 -35.72
C HIS A 204 -8.85 13.54 -36.28
N HIS A 205 -9.24 14.29 -37.31
CA HIS A 205 -10.24 13.84 -38.27
C HIS A 205 -9.61 12.80 -39.22
N HIS A 206 -9.84 11.51 -39.00
CA HIS A 206 -10.50 10.65 -40.00
C HIS A 206 -10.81 9.23 -39.50
N ASP A 207 -11.99 8.78 -39.93
CA ASP A 207 -12.54 7.44 -39.99
C ASP A 207 -13.00 6.72 -38.71
N GLY A 208 -14.29 6.41 -38.70
CA GLY A 208 -15.02 5.84 -37.58
C GLY A 208 -15.33 4.37 -37.80
N SER A 209 -14.96 3.54 -36.84
CA SER A 209 -15.77 2.41 -36.36
C SER A 209 -15.00 1.68 -35.25
N ARG A 210 -15.75 1.10 -34.30
CA ARG A 210 -15.33 0.31 -33.12
C ARG A 210 -15.17 1.10 -31.82
N LEU A 211 -16.32 1.45 -31.25
CA LEU A 211 -16.48 1.84 -29.85
C LEU A 211 -17.40 0.82 -29.15
N ALA A 212 -16.80 -0.24 -28.63
CA ALA A 212 -17.25 -1.06 -27.51
C ALA A 212 -16.14 -2.08 -27.24
N GLU A 213 -15.82 -2.33 -25.97
CA GLU A 213 -14.77 -3.25 -25.49
C GLU A 213 -13.33 -2.69 -25.55
N ASN A 214 -12.97 -1.89 -24.54
CA ASN A 214 -11.62 -1.82 -23.94
C ASN A 214 -11.55 -0.67 -22.90
N LYS A 215 -12.12 -0.90 -21.71
CA LYS A 215 -11.97 0.01 -20.54
C LYS A 215 -11.12 -0.59 -19.41
N ALA A 216 -10.40 -1.68 -19.66
CA ALA A 216 -9.59 -2.37 -18.65
C ALA A 216 -8.09 -2.44 -18.99
N ASP A 217 -7.63 -1.74 -20.03
CA ASP A 217 -6.24 -1.83 -20.48
C ASP A 217 -5.57 -0.44 -20.55
N GLY A 218 -4.52 -0.27 -19.75
CA GLY A 218 -3.47 0.74 -19.86
C GLY A 218 -3.91 2.22 -19.96
N ARG A 219 -3.83 2.95 -18.84
CA ARG A 219 -3.67 4.43 -18.85
C ARG A 219 -2.27 4.86 -19.35
N ASN A 220 -1.77 4.25 -20.42
CA ASN A 220 -0.57 4.71 -21.11
C ASN A 220 -0.87 4.86 -22.62
N ARG A 221 -1.75 5.82 -22.93
CA ARG A 221 -1.93 6.35 -24.28
C ARG A 221 -1.30 7.74 -24.34
N ASN A 222 0.05 7.79 -24.41
CA ASN A 222 0.86 8.85 -25.04
C ASN A 222 2.32 8.78 -24.55
N GLY A 223 3.21 8.05 -25.24
CA GLY A 223 4.66 8.25 -25.21
C GLY A 223 5.34 8.45 -23.84
N GLY A 224 4.76 7.93 -22.75
CA GLY A 224 5.21 8.17 -21.39
C GLY A 224 6.40 7.28 -21.02
N ARG A 225 7.30 7.80 -20.17
CA ARG A 225 8.40 7.02 -19.60
C ARG A 225 7.84 5.81 -18.85
N LYS A 226 8.47 4.64 -19.03
CA LYS A 226 8.14 3.42 -18.28
C LYS A 226 8.30 3.68 -16.79
N ARG A 227 7.32 3.30 -15.97
CA ARG A 227 7.36 3.46 -14.51
C ARG A 227 7.79 2.16 -13.84
N ILE A 228 8.88 2.20 -13.10
CA ILE A 228 9.48 1.01 -12.47
C ILE A 228 9.58 1.23 -10.97
N ALA A 229 8.99 0.33 -10.19
CA ALA A 229 9.19 0.30 -8.74
C ALA A 229 10.46 -0.48 -8.38
N ILE A 230 11.18 -0.04 -7.35
CA ILE A 230 12.31 -0.78 -6.79
C ILE A 230 12.33 -0.74 -5.27
N THR A 231 12.57 -1.88 -4.61
CA THR A 231 12.72 -1.94 -3.14
C THR A 231 14.17 -1.80 -2.71
N MET A 232 14.38 -1.07 -1.61
CA MET A 232 15.68 -0.66 -1.13
C MET A 232 15.77 -0.75 0.39
N PHE A 233 16.95 -1.07 0.90
CA PHE A 233 17.32 -0.88 2.29
C PHE A 233 18.73 -0.27 2.36
N GLY A 234 19.12 0.31 3.50
CA GLY A 234 20.43 1.00 3.60
C GLY A 234 21.62 0.11 3.17
N VAL A 235 21.54 -1.19 3.46
CA VAL A 235 22.55 -2.19 3.11
C VAL A 235 22.48 -2.71 1.66
N THR A 236 21.47 -2.32 0.89
CA THR A 236 21.32 -2.64 -0.55
C THR A 236 21.31 -1.39 -1.43
N THR A 237 21.49 -0.20 -0.83
CA THR A 237 21.45 1.09 -1.54
C THR A 237 22.40 1.17 -2.73
N PRO A 238 23.68 0.72 -2.65
CA PRO A 238 24.57 0.75 -3.81
C PRO A 238 24.03 -0.02 -5.02
N GLY A 239 23.50 -1.23 -4.81
CA GLY A 239 22.89 -2.03 -5.89
C GLY A 239 21.64 -1.37 -6.48
N VAL A 240 20.77 -0.82 -5.62
CA VAL A 240 19.57 -0.07 -6.04
C VAL A 240 19.94 1.17 -6.85
N ASP A 241 20.91 1.96 -6.38
CA ASP A 241 21.34 3.18 -7.06
C ASP A 241 21.98 2.88 -8.41
N ALA A 242 22.74 1.79 -8.53
CA ALA A 242 23.28 1.32 -9.81
C ALA A 242 22.15 0.94 -10.78
N ILE A 243 21.16 0.14 -10.36
CA ILE A 243 20.00 -0.22 -11.18
C ILE A 243 19.22 1.03 -11.60
N ARG A 244 18.94 1.93 -10.66
CA ARG A 244 18.25 3.20 -10.93
C ARG A 244 19.00 4.02 -11.98
N SER A 245 20.31 4.15 -11.84
CA SER A 245 21.14 4.95 -12.75
C SER A 245 21.13 4.39 -14.17
N ILE A 246 21.13 3.06 -14.32
CA ILE A 246 21.02 2.41 -15.63
C ILE A 246 19.62 2.63 -16.23
N LEU A 247 18.56 2.44 -15.44
CA LEU A 247 17.17 2.54 -15.91
C LEU A 247 16.73 3.97 -16.26
N THR A 248 17.27 4.99 -15.58
CA THR A 248 16.93 6.39 -15.87
C THR A 248 17.75 7.00 -17.01
N ALA A 249 18.85 6.34 -17.41
CA ALA A 249 19.69 6.76 -18.52
C ALA A 249 19.19 6.20 -19.87
N PRO A 250 19.62 6.79 -21.01
CA PRO A 250 19.41 6.19 -22.32
C PRO A 250 20.00 4.78 -22.41
N PRO A 251 19.34 3.82 -23.10
CA PRO A 251 18.12 4.00 -23.91
C PRO A 251 16.81 3.80 -23.13
N HIS A 252 16.86 3.57 -21.82
CA HIS A 252 15.68 3.18 -21.03
C HIS A 252 14.81 4.37 -20.66
N GLU A 253 15.42 5.45 -20.16
CA GLU A 253 14.74 6.69 -19.75
C GLU A 253 13.48 6.45 -18.87
N ALA A 254 13.51 5.42 -18.02
CA ALA A 254 12.41 5.06 -17.15
C ALA A 254 12.28 6.03 -15.97
N GLU A 255 11.06 6.18 -15.47
CA GLU A 255 10.78 6.80 -14.18
C GLU A 255 10.87 5.72 -13.09
N VAL A 256 11.84 5.86 -12.18
CA VAL A 256 12.09 4.85 -11.14
C VAL A 256 11.64 5.38 -9.79
N VAL A 257 10.76 4.64 -9.12
CA VAL A 257 10.24 4.95 -7.78
C VAL A 257 10.85 3.99 -6.77
N VAL A 258 11.61 4.52 -5.82
CA VAL A 258 12.31 3.73 -4.79
C VAL A 258 11.46 3.64 -3.53
N PHE A 259 11.24 2.41 -3.04
CA PHE A 259 10.52 2.12 -1.81
C PHE A 259 11.48 1.59 -0.75
N HIS A 260 11.51 2.25 0.40
CA HIS A 260 12.30 1.77 1.54
C HIS A 260 11.60 0.57 2.18
N ALA A 261 12.27 -0.58 2.26
CA ALA A 261 11.75 -1.86 2.74
C ALA A 261 11.59 -1.88 4.28
N THR A 262 10.76 -0.99 4.82
CA THR A 262 10.49 -0.80 6.26
C THR A 262 9.10 -1.29 6.68
N GLY A 263 8.53 -2.22 5.93
CA GLY A 263 7.17 -2.72 6.06
C GLY A 263 6.15 -1.82 5.37
N SER A 264 6.15 -0.53 5.73
CA SER A 264 5.27 0.47 5.09
C SER A 264 5.62 0.70 3.62
N GLY A 265 6.90 0.69 3.24
CA GLY A 265 7.30 0.89 1.85
C GLY A 265 6.90 -0.27 0.94
N GLY A 266 7.07 -1.53 1.37
CA GLY A 266 6.55 -2.68 0.63
C GLY A 266 5.03 -2.63 0.48
N ARG A 267 4.29 -2.30 1.55
CA ARG A 267 2.83 -2.12 1.46
C ARG A 267 2.42 -1.01 0.50
N ALA A 268 3.12 0.13 0.52
CA ALA A 268 2.86 1.24 -0.38
C ALA A 268 3.13 0.87 -1.85
N MET A 269 4.27 0.21 -2.12
CA MET A 269 4.58 -0.31 -3.44
C MET A 269 3.48 -1.25 -3.93
N GLU A 270 3.05 -2.19 -3.10
CA GLU A 270 2.01 -3.15 -3.46
C GLU A 270 0.62 -2.54 -3.63
N ALA A 271 0.29 -1.49 -2.88
CA ALA A 271 -0.94 -0.72 -3.10
C ALA A 271 -0.93 -0.07 -4.49
N LEU A 272 0.19 0.54 -4.89
CA LEU A 272 0.37 1.16 -6.20
C LEU A 272 0.43 0.13 -7.34
N ILE A 273 1.01 -1.05 -7.12
CA ILE A 273 0.94 -2.17 -8.08
C ILE A 273 -0.50 -2.57 -8.35
N ARG A 274 -1.33 -2.74 -7.30
CA ARG A 274 -2.76 -3.07 -7.47
C ARG A 274 -3.54 -1.97 -8.18
N GLN A 275 -3.07 -0.73 -8.12
CA GLN A 275 -3.64 0.42 -8.83
C GLN A 275 -3.15 0.53 -10.28
N GLY A 276 -2.19 -0.30 -10.70
CA GLY A 276 -1.67 -0.32 -12.07
C GLY A 276 -0.70 0.84 -12.37
N GLU A 277 -0.04 1.39 -11.34
CA GLU A 277 0.85 2.56 -11.49
C GLU A 277 2.24 2.22 -12.03
N PHE A 278 2.59 0.93 -12.11
CA PHE A 278 3.91 0.47 -12.54
C PHE A 278 3.83 -0.46 -13.75
N ASP A 279 4.74 -0.24 -14.72
CA ASP A 279 4.96 -1.12 -15.85
C ASP A 279 5.79 -2.36 -15.45
N ALA A 280 6.68 -2.21 -14.47
CA ALA A 280 7.50 -3.30 -13.96
C ALA A 280 7.98 -3.07 -12.52
N VAL A 281 8.43 -4.15 -11.87
CA VAL A 281 8.90 -4.14 -10.48
C VAL A 281 10.27 -4.81 -10.39
N VAL A 282 11.21 -4.17 -9.70
CA VAL A 282 12.47 -4.76 -9.25
C VAL A 282 12.41 -4.88 -7.73
N ASP A 283 11.92 -6.00 -7.24
CA ASP A 283 11.86 -6.26 -5.80
C ASP A 283 13.22 -6.78 -5.32
N LEU A 284 14.22 -5.89 -5.33
CA LEU A 284 15.61 -6.22 -5.01
C LEU A 284 15.78 -6.56 -3.53
N THR A 285 15.03 -5.89 -2.65
CA THR A 285 15.21 -5.92 -1.20
C THR A 285 13.95 -6.43 -0.51
N THR A 286 13.93 -7.72 -0.22
CA THR A 286 12.77 -8.43 0.36
C THR A 286 12.90 -8.67 1.87
N THR A 287 13.71 -7.86 2.57
CA THR A 287 13.98 -7.98 4.02
C THR A 287 12.72 -7.95 4.90
N GLU A 288 11.64 -7.30 4.45
CA GLU A 288 10.34 -7.26 5.15
C GLU A 288 9.75 -8.67 5.39
N ILE A 289 10.15 -9.66 4.59
CA ILE A 289 9.78 -11.07 4.76
C ILE A 289 10.56 -11.70 5.92
N ALA A 290 11.82 -11.34 6.10
CA ALA A 290 12.61 -11.80 7.24
C ALA A 290 11.98 -11.28 8.55
N ASP A 291 11.54 -10.02 8.57
CA ASP A 291 10.79 -9.45 9.69
C ASP A 291 9.47 -10.17 9.95
N GLU A 292 8.67 -10.49 8.93
CA GLU A 292 7.43 -11.26 9.09
C GLU A 292 7.70 -12.65 9.68
N VAL A 293 8.72 -13.35 9.18
CA VAL A 293 9.08 -14.72 9.63
C VAL A 293 9.73 -14.72 11.02
N GLY A 294 10.50 -13.68 11.33
CA GLY A 294 11.32 -13.53 12.52
C GLY A 294 10.68 -12.73 13.66
N GLY A 295 9.51 -12.13 13.42
CA GLY A 295 8.84 -11.26 14.40
C GLY A 295 9.51 -9.90 14.59
N GLY A 296 10.10 -9.36 13.52
CA GLY A 296 10.70 -8.02 13.47
C GLY A 296 9.67 -6.90 13.37
N VAL A 297 10.14 -5.66 13.48
CA VAL A 297 9.29 -4.45 13.56
C VAL A 297 8.97 -3.83 12.20
N LEU A 298 9.66 -4.25 11.14
CA LEU A 298 9.54 -3.73 9.77
C LEU A 298 8.84 -4.73 8.84
N SER A 299 7.90 -5.52 9.35
CA SER A 299 7.11 -6.44 8.52
C SER A 299 6.15 -5.68 7.60
N ALA A 300 6.09 -6.12 6.34
CA ALA A 300 5.06 -5.71 5.37
C ALA A 300 3.77 -6.55 5.47
N GLY A 301 3.74 -7.52 6.38
CA GLY A 301 2.62 -8.40 6.64
C GLY A 301 2.64 -9.68 5.80
N PRO A 302 1.69 -10.59 6.07
CA PRO A 302 1.69 -11.93 5.50
C PRO A 302 1.38 -11.95 4.01
N GLU A 303 0.94 -10.84 3.40
CA GLU A 303 0.62 -10.74 1.97
C GLU A 303 1.79 -10.29 1.10
N ARG A 304 2.96 -9.98 1.68
CA ARG A 304 4.11 -9.48 0.91
C ARG A 304 4.45 -10.37 -0.29
N LEU A 305 4.84 -9.75 -1.41
CA LEU A 305 5.03 -10.25 -2.79
C LEU A 305 3.75 -10.62 -3.55
N LEU A 306 2.58 -10.69 -2.90
CA LEU A 306 1.38 -11.21 -3.54
C LEU A 306 0.80 -10.25 -4.59
N ALA A 307 0.86 -8.93 -4.35
CA ALA A 307 0.30 -7.95 -5.26
C ALA A 307 0.93 -8.02 -6.65
N GLY A 308 2.27 -8.08 -6.74
CA GLY A 308 2.99 -8.22 -8.00
C GLY A 308 2.64 -9.53 -8.71
N ALA A 309 2.63 -10.62 -7.95
CA ALA A 309 2.27 -11.94 -8.45
C ALA A 309 0.85 -11.98 -9.05
N GLU A 310 -0.15 -11.46 -8.35
CA GLU A 310 -1.56 -11.48 -8.79
C GLU A 310 -1.84 -10.48 -9.92
N ALA A 311 -1.22 -9.29 -9.86
CA ALA A 311 -1.35 -8.25 -10.91
C ALA A 311 -0.72 -8.69 -12.23
N GLY A 312 0.20 -9.66 -12.22
CA GLY A 312 0.88 -10.15 -13.42
C GLY A 312 1.79 -9.09 -14.06
N VAL A 313 2.26 -8.13 -13.26
CA VAL A 313 3.25 -7.14 -13.65
C VAL A 313 4.62 -7.82 -13.82
N PRO A 314 5.40 -7.49 -14.87
CA PRO A 314 6.77 -7.96 -15.01
C PRO A 314 7.59 -7.68 -13.74
N MET A 315 8.21 -8.72 -13.19
CA MET A 315 8.85 -8.64 -11.88
C MET A 315 10.18 -9.39 -11.84
N VAL A 316 11.23 -8.68 -11.41
CA VAL A 316 12.50 -9.28 -11.00
C VAL A 316 12.55 -9.24 -9.47
N VAL A 317 12.70 -10.41 -8.84
CA VAL A 317 12.77 -10.56 -7.38
C VAL A 317 14.16 -11.01 -6.99
N SER A 318 14.74 -10.39 -5.97
CA SER A 318 15.97 -10.84 -5.32
C SER A 318 15.73 -11.08 -3.83
N VAL A 319 16.80 -11.36 -3.09
CA VAL A 319 16.78 -11.74 -1.67
C VAL A 319 17.54 -10.72 -0.81
N GLY A 320 17.57 -9.46 -1.26
CA GLY A 320 18.33 -8.41 -0.61
C GLY A 320 17.92 -8.20 0.83
N ALA A 321 18.92 -8.12 1.70
CA ALA A 321 18.79 -7.95 3.13
C ALA A 321 17.93 -9.01 3.86
N CYS A 322 17.72 -10.20 3.27
CA CYS A 322 17.08 -11.32 3.97
C CYS A 322 17.98 -11.94 5.08
N ASP A 323 19.21 -11.47 5.21
CA ASP A 323 20.13 -11.81 6.30
C ASP A 323 19.77 -11.16 7.64
N MET A 324 18.80 -10.23 7.70
CA MET A 324 18.50 -9.50 8.93
C MET A 324 17.02 -9.43 9.27
N ILE A 325 16.73 -9.51 10.57
CA ILE A 325 15.46 -9.18 11.19
C ILE A 325 15.65 -7.86 11.95
N ASN A 326 14.76 -6.90 11.73
CA ASN A 326 14.88 -5.57 12.30
C ASN A 326 14.14 -5.49 13.65
N PHE A 327 14.83 -4.96 14.65
CA PHE A 327 14.24 -4.60 15.94
C PHE A 327 14.53 -3.13 16.26
N GLY A 328 13.82 -2.62 17.26
CA GLY A 328 14.07 -1.30 17.82
C GLY A 328 15.39 -1.23 18.61
N PRO A 329 15.49 -0.27 19.56
CA PRO A 329 16.62 -0.18 20.48
C PRO A 329 16.87 -1.53 21.17
N ARG A 330 18.13 -1.85 21.50
CA ARG A 330 18.49 -3.14 22.14
C ARG A 330 17.61 -3.50 23.34
N GLY A 331 17.22 -2.51 24.14
CA GLY A 331 16.35 -2.71 25.32
C GLY A 331 14.90 -3.10 25.00
N THR A 332 14.48 -3.03 23.73
CA THR A 332 13.14 -3.45 23.26
C THR A 332 13.13 -4.89 22.72
N ILE A 333 14.31 -5.51 22.57
CA ILE A 333 14.43 -6.89 22.09
C ILE A 333 13.97 -7.85 23.20
N LYS A 334 13.27 -8.92 22.81
CA LYS A 334 12.82 -9.97 23.72
C LYS A 334 14.02 -10.57 24.50
N ALA A 335 13.84 -10.78 25.80
CA ALA A 335 14.89 -11.29 26.69
C ALA A 335 15.54 -12.58 26.16
N GLU A 336 14.73 -13.51 25.64
CA GLU A 336 15.19 -14.78 25.07
C GLU A 336 16.22 -14.59 23.92
N LEU A 337 16.02 -13.57 23.08
CA LEU A 337 16.93 -13.26 21.97
C LEU A 337 18.21 -12.58 22.46
N LEU A 338 18.12 -11.75 23.50
CA LEU A 338 19.29 -11.13 24.14
C LEU A 338 20.15 -12.20 24.82
N GLU A 339 19.54 -13.09 25.59
CA GLU A 339 20.24 -14.20 26.26
C GLU A 339 20.89 -15.15 25.25
N ALA A 340 20.19 -15.48 24.16
CA ALA A 340 20.77 -16.28 23.07
C ALA A 340 21.94 -15.56 22.39
N ALA A 341 21.88 -14.23 22.24
CA ALA A 341 23.00 -13.45 21.73
C ALA A 341 24.19 -13.44 22.68
N ASP A 342 23.96 -13.33 23.99
CA ASP A 342 25.01 -13.37 25.02
C ASP A 342 25.68 -14.76 25.10
N ARG A 343 24.94 -15.84 24.76
CA ARG A 343 25.48 -17.20 24.58
C ARG A 343 26.17 -17.42 23.22
N GLY A 344 26.12 -16.46 22.30
CA GLY A 344 26.68 -16.58 20.95
C GLY A 344 25.82 -17.41 19.97
N GLU A 345 24.60 -17.78 20.34
CA GLU A 345 23.66 -18.55 19.50
C GLU A 345 22.96 -17.66 18.47
N ARG A 346 22.85 -16.35 18.76
CA ARG A 346 22.30 -15.33 17.86
C ARG A 346 23.31 -14.20 17.67
N ARG A 347 23.33 -13.59 16.49
CA ARG A 347 24.21 -12.45 16.20
C ARG A 347 23.40 -11.17 16.09
N LEU A 348 23.69 -10.23 17.00
CA LEU A 348 23.11 -8.89 16.99
C LEU A 348 24.10 -7.90 16.40
N HIS A 349 23.60 -6.94 15.63
CA HIS A 349 24.37 -5.80 15.15
C HIS A 349 23.61 -4.51 15.51
N ILE A 350 24.21 -3.68 16.36
CA ILE A 350 23.64 -2.36 16.70
C ILE A 350 23.94 -1.43 15.54
N HIS A 351 22.95 -1.19 14.68
CA HIS A 351 23.12 -0.30 13.53
C HIS A 351 23.18 1.17 13.98
N ASN A 352 22.29 1.54 14.91
CA ASN A 352 22.28 2.84 15.58
C ASN A 352 21.53 2.72 16.92
N PRO A 353 21.45 3.78 17.75
CA PRO A 353 20.76 3.71 19.05
C PRO A 353 19.29 3.30 19.00
N MET A 354 18.63 3.46 17.85
CA MET A 354 17.21 3.17 17.63
C MET A 354 16.95 1.82 16.94
N VAL A 355 17.96 1.22 16.32
CA VAL A 355 17.81 0.03 15.46
C VAL A 355 18.87 -1.00 15.77
N THR A 356 18.40 -2.21 16.10
CA THR A 356 19.26 -3.39 16.25
C THR A 356 18.85 -4.45 15.25
N LEU A 357 19.81 -4.98 14.52
CA LEU A 357 19.62 -6.03 13.54
C LEU A 357 19.95 -7.38 14.19
N LEU A 358 19.19 -8.41 13.83
CA LEU A 358 19.40 -9.78 14.25
C LEU A 358 19.66 -10.65 13.01
N ARG A 359 20.80 -11.34 12.97
CA ARG A 359 21.14 -12.24 11.85
C ARG A 359 20.10 -13.37 11.75
N THR A 360 19.60 -13.60 10.53
CA THR A 360 18.73 -14.75 10.26
C THR A 360 19.51 -16.04 10.30
N THR A 361 18.95 -17.07 10.93
CA THR A 361 19.53 -18.42 11.01
C THR A 361 19.23 -19.25 9.76
N ARG A 362 19.83 -20.44 9.62
CA ARG A 362 19.49 -21.39 8.54
C ARG A 362 18.00 -21.74 8.52
N ASP A 363 17.42 -22.01 9.68
CA ASP A 363 15.99 -22.34 9.80
C ASP A 363 15.07 -21.16 9.46
N GLU A 364 15.47 -19.93 9.83
CA GLU A 364 14.77 -18.71 9.42
C GLU A 364 14.87 -18.50 7.90
N ASN A 365 16.04 -18.70 7.30
CA ASN A 365 16.25 -18.60 5.85
C ASN A 365 15.43 -19.61 5.06
N LYS A 366 15.30 -20.85 5.55
CA LYS A 366 14.38 -21.84 4.98
C LYS A 366 12.93 -21.36 5.00
N ARG A 367 12.47 -20.80 6.12
CA ARG A 367 11.10 -20.25 6.23
C ARG A 367 10.88 -19.02 5.35
N ILE A 368 11.91 -18.18 5.17
CA ILE A 368 11.88 -17.05 4.23
C ILE A 368 11.76 -17.56 2.79
N ALA A 369 12.53 -18.61 2.43
CA ALA A 369 12.41 -19.26 1.12
C ALA A 369 10.98 -19.80 0.90
N ASP A 370 10.43 -20.54 1.86
CA ASP A 370 9.07 -21.09 1.80
C ASP A 370 8.03 -19.98 1.62
N PHE A 371 8.19 -18.85 2.30
CA PHE A 371 7.33 -17.69 2.14
C PHE A 371 7.40 -17.15 0.71
N ILE A 372 8.59 -16.83 0.20
CA ILE A 372 8.79 -16.30 -1.16
C ILE A 372 8.21 -17.25 -2.20
N VAL A 373 8.56 -18.54 -2.14
CA VAL A 373 8.07 -19.59 -3.05
C VAL A 373 6.55 -19.67 -3.02
N GLY A 374 5.95 -19.66 -1.82
CA GLY A 374 4.51 -19.73 -1.64
C GLY A 374 3.76 -18.55 -2.29
N LYS A 375 4.38 -17.37 -2.33
CA LYS A 375 3.82 -16.17 -2.99
C LYS A 375 4.02 -16.21 -4.49
N LEU A 376 5.24 -16.44 -4.95
CA LEU A 376 5.56 -16.43 -6.38
C LEU A 376 4.82 -17.53 -7.16
N LYS A 377 4.55 -18.70 -6.55
CA LYS A 377 3.72 -19.74 -7.17
C LYS A 377 2.29 -19.29 -7.52
N LYS A 378 1.78 -18.26 -6.83
CA LYS A 378 0.47 -17.67 -7.10
C LYS A 378 0.50 -16.66 -8.26
N ALA A 379 1.66 -16.43 -8.88
CA ALA A 379 1.78 -15.48 -9.97
C ALA A 379 0.87 -15.84 -11.15
N ARG A 380 0.13 -14.83 -11.63
CA ARG A 380 -0.77 -14.94 -12.79
C ARG A 380 0.00 -15.20 -14.08
N ARG A 381 1.14 -14.51 -14.25
CA ARG A 381 2.05 -14.64 -15.39
C ARG A 381 3.43 -15.08 -14.89
N LYS A 382 3.62 -16.40 -14.74
CA LYS A 382 4.87 -16.97 -14.19
C LYS A 382 6.09 -16.73 -15.09
N ASP A 383 5.87 -16.67 -16.39
CA ASP A 383 6.86 -16.33 -17.42
C ASP A 383 7.42 -14.90 -17.27
N MET A 384 6.65 -14.01 -16.65
CA MET A 384 7.00 -12.61 -16.39
C MET A 384 7.60 -12.39 -14.99
N VAL A 385 7.90 -13.46 -14.26
CA VAL A 385 8.61 -13.40 -12.98
C VAL A 385 9.97 -14.05 -13.15
N LYS A 386 11.02 -13.35 -12.72
CA LYS A 386 12.38 -13.87 -12.68
C LYS A 386 12.95 -13.68 -11.27
N VAL A 387 13.57 -14.71 -10.73
CA VAL A 387 14.31 -14.63 -9.47
C VAL A 387 15.80 -14.51 -9.79
N VAL A 388 16.47 -13.53 -9.21
CA VAL A 388 17.90 -13.29 -9.39
C VAL A 388 18.61 -13.41 -8.05
N ILE A 389 19.69 -14.18 -7.99
CA ILE A 389 20.39 -14.50 -6.73
C ILE A 389 21.86 -14.10 -6.84
N PRO A 390 22.33 -13.13 -6.04
CA PRO A 390 23.76 -12.83 -5.89
C PRO A 390 24.38 -13.81 -4.89
N THR A 391 25.31 -14.65 -5.35
CA THR A 391 25.81 -15.77 -4.52
C THR A 391 26.88 -15.39 -3.49
N GLU A 392 27.48 -14.20 -3.60
CA GLU A 392 28.56 -13.79 -2.68
C GLU A 392 28.08 -13.00 -1.46
N ALA A 393 27.07 -12.13 -1.63
CA ALA A 393 26.53 -11.33 -0.54
C ALA A 393 25.14 -10.80 -0.88
N ILE A 394 24.18 -10.96 0.06
CA ILE A 394 22.81 -10.43 -0.09
C ILE A 394 22.60 -9.08 0.61
N SER A 395 23.64 -8.56 1.26
CA SER A 395 23.67 -7.22 1.89
C SER A 395 25.09 -6.71 2.04
N MET A 396 25.26 -5.42 2.32
CA MET A 396 26.56 -4.81 2.62
C MET A 396 27.25 -5.45 3.84
N ILE A 397 26.50 -6.03 4.78
CA ILE A 397 27.03 -6.60 6.03
C ILE A 397 27.11 -8.13 6.04
N ALA A 398 26.54 -8.81 5.03
CA ALA A 398 26.62 -10.25 4.84
C ALA A 398 27.84 -10.70 4.01
N GLY A 399 28.55 -9.77 3.37
CA GLY A 399 29.74 -10.09 2.59
C GLY A 399 30.92 -10.56 3.45
N LYS A 400 31.97 -11.07 2.79
CA LYS A 400 33.18 -11.58 3.44
C LYS A 400 33.80 -10.58 4.43
N GLY A 401 34.01 -11.00 5.66
CA GLY A 401 34.50 -10.19 6.77
C GLY A 401 33.45 -9.29 7.42
N GLY A 402 32.20 -9.32 6.95
CA GLY A 402 31.09 -8.58 7.51
C GLY A 402 30.53 -9.24 8.77
N PRO A 403 29.84 -8.48 9.65
CA PRO A 403 29.32 -9.02 10.91
C PRO A 403 28.28 -10.13 10.70
N PHE A 404 27.61 -10.13 9.55
CA PHE A 404 26.53 -11.05 9.20
C PHE A 404 26.95 -12.09 8.16
N GLU A 405 28.26 -12.24 7.88
CA GLU A 405 28.76 -13.30 7.00
C GLU A 405 28.25 -14.68 7.47
N ASP A 406 27.52 -15.39 6.60
CA ASP A 406 26.98 -16.73 6.85
C ASP A 406 26.61 -17.44 5.54
N ARG A 407 27.60 -18.00 4.85
CA ARG A 407 27.35 -18.65 3.56
C ARG A 407 26.41 -19.85 3.68
N GLU A 408 26.38 -20.53 4.83
CA GLU A 408 25.51 -21.69 5.04
C GLU A 408 24.04 -21.29 5.21
N ALA A 409 23.77 -20.16 5.87
CA ALA A 409 22.41 -19.61 5.97
C ALA A 409 21.91 -19.05 4.64
N ASP A 410 22.78 -18.35 3.90
CA ASP A 410 22.41 -17.79 2.61
C ASP A 410 22.17 -18.89 1.55
N GLU A 411 23.02 -19.93 1.51
CA GLU A 411 22.80 -21.06 0.59
C GLU A 411 21.52 -21.85 0.93
N GLU A 412 21.12 -21.92 2.21
CA GLU A 412 19.84 -22.53 2.59
C GLU A 412 18.65 -21.75 2.00
N LEU A 413 18.71 -20.42 2.01
CA LEU A 413 17.71 -19.56 1.36
C LEU A 413 17.68 -19.81 -0.16
N PHE A 414 18.84 -19.82 -0.80
CA PHE A 414 18.95 -19.99 -2.25
C PHE A 414 18.40 -21.35 -2.69
N LYS A 415 18.87 -22.41 -2.04
CA LYS A 415 18.43 -23.78 -2.32
C LYS A 415 16.93 -23.95 -2.05
N GLY A 416 16.41 -23.37 -0.98
CA GLY A 416 14.97 -23.42 -0.67
C GLY A 416 14.13 -22.79 -1.80
N ILE A 417 14.58 -21.68 -2.37
CA ILE A 417 13.92 -21.03 -3.51
C ILE A 417 14.05 -21.90 -4.78
N GLU A 418 15.25 -22.43 -5.06
CA GLU A 418 15.52 -23.30 -6.21
C GLU A 418 14.66 -24.56 -6.22
N ASP A 419 14.69 -25.32 -5.13
CA ASP A 419 13.90 -26.53 -4.96
C ASP A 419 12.40 -26.21 -4.96
N GLY A 420 12.02 -25.11 -4.31
CA GLY A 420 10.64 -24.68 -4.17
C GLY A 420 9.99 -24.27 -5.49
N LEU A 421 10.70 -23.59 -6.39
CA LEU A 421 10.17 -23.12 -7.67
C LEU A 421 10.42 -24.07 -8.85
N LYS A 422 11.09 -25.21 -8.63
CA LYS A 422 11.31 -26.21 -9.67
C LYS A 422 10.01 -26.63 -10.36
N GLY A 423 9.99 -26.52 -11.69
CA GLY A 423 8.81 -26.86 -12.51
C GLY A 423 7.64 -25.87 -12.39
N SER A 424 7.82 -24.74 -11.71
CA SER A 424 6.78 -23.71 -11.61
C SER A 424 6.61 -22.89 -12.89
N GLY A 425 7.63 -22.83 -13.74
CA GLY A 425 7.68 -21.92 -14.91
C GLY A 425 8.23 -20.52 -14.59
N ILE A 426 8.73 -20.32 -13.37
CA ILE A 426 9.49 -19.13 -12.96
C ILE A 426 10.98 -19.46 -13.08
N ASP A 427 11.73 -18.63 -13.80
CA ASP A 427 13.17 -18.84 -13.97
C ASP A 427 13.94 -18.24 -12.78
N ILE A 428 15.00 -18.94 -12.40
CA ILE A 428 15.95 -18.53 -11.37
C ILE A 428 17.31 -18.39 -12.03
N ILE A 429 17.97 -17.25 -11.79
CA ILE A 429 19.26 -16.92 -12.36
C ILE A 429 20.22 -16.61 -11.21
N LYS A 430 21.18 -17.52 -10.97
CA LYS A 430 22.27 -17.32 -10.02
C LYS A 430 23.42 -16.59 -10.71
N PHE A 431 23.96 -15.60 -10.01
CA PHE A 431 25.10 -14.82 -10.47
C PHE A 431 26.30 -15.12 -9.59
N ASP A 432 27.07 -16.12 -10.03
CA ASP A 432 28.24 -16.60 -9.30
C ASP A 432 29.32 -15.51 -9.16
N GLY A 433 29.86 -15.37 -7.96
CA GLY A 433 30.94 -14.41 -7.70
C GLY A 433 30.51 -12.95 -7.60
N LEU A 434 29.19 -12.67 -7.58
CA LEU A 434 28.65 -11.33 -7.42
C LEU A 434 27.87 -11.15 -6.12
N GLY A 435 28.06 -10.01 -5.47
CA GLY A 435 27.24 -9.50 -4.39
C GLY A 435 26.11 -8.60 -4.90
N ILE A 436 25.08 -8.41 -4.10
CA ILE A 436 23.89 -7.62 -4.46
C ILE A 436 24.20 -6.16 -4.78
N ASN A 437 25.29 -5.64 -4.23
CA ASN A 437 25.74 -4.27 -4.37
C ASN A 437 26.79 -4.09 -5.49
N ASP A 438 27.17 -5.16 -6.18
CA ASP A 438 28.11 -5.07 -7.29
C ASP A 438 27.43 -4.45 -8.52
N GLU A 439 28.11 -3.51 -9.16
CA GLU A 439 27.59 -2.82 -10.37
C GLU A 439 27.26 -3.81 -11.50
N LYS A 440 28.06 -4.88 -11.65
CA LYS A 440 27.77 -5.95 -12.62
C LYS A 440 26.47 -6.69 -12.30
N PHE A 441 26.15 -6.89 -11.02
CA PHE A 441 24.87 -7.50 -10.64
C PHE A 441 23.71 -6.59 -11.05
N ALA A 442 23.82 -5.29 -10.81
CA ALA A 442 22.84 -4.30 -11.25
C ALA A 442 22.62 -4.32 -12.77
N GLU A 443 23.69 -4.39 -13.58
CA GLU A 443 23.56 -4.54 -15.03
C GLU A 443 22.79 -5.80 -15.42
N HIS A 444 23.06 -6.91 -14.74
CA HIS A 444 22.37 -8.17 -14.98
C HIS A 444 20.89 -8.09 -14.60
N VAL A 445 20.55 -7.47 -13.48
CA VAL A 445 19.15 -7.23 -13.07
C VAL A 445 18.40 -6.46 -14.15
N VAL A 446 18.99 -5.39 -14.71
CA VAL A 446 18.36 -4.61 -15.79
C VAL A 446 18.21 -5.43 -17.06
N LYS A 447 19.22 -6.21 -17.45
CA LYS A 447 19.13 -7.11 -18.63
C LYS A 447 18.02 -8.15 -18.46
N VAL A 448 17.88 -8.72 -17.26
CA VAL A 448 16.80 -9.67 -16.94
C VAL A 448 15.44 -8.98 -16.98
N LEU A 449 15.30 -7.79 -16.40
CA LEU A 449 14.06 -7.00 -16.45
C LEU A 449 13.65 -6.68 -17.89
N ALA A 450 14.61 -6.26 -18.73
CA ALA A 450 14.36 -6.00 -20.14
C ALA A 450 13.84 -7.26 -20.86
N SER A 451 14.34 -8.46 -20.54
CA SER A 451 13.89 -9.70 -21.19
C SER A 451 12.40 -10.04 -20.96
N ILE A 452 11.77 -9.48 -19.92
CA ILE A 452 10.37 -9.73 -19.53
C ILE A 452 9.46 -8.50 -19.62
N ASN A 453 10.03 -7.33 -19.93
CA ASN A 453 9.30 -6.06 -19.98
C ASN A 453 9.33 -5.40 -21.38
N LEU A 454 9.83 -6.12 -22.39
CA LEU A 454 9.91 -5.66 -23.77
C LEU A 454 8.78 -6.26 -24.62
N SER A 455 7.58 -5.71 -24.44
CA SER A 455 6.52 -5.69 -25.46
C SER A 455 5.63 -4.48 -25.24
#